data_AF-M0DAJ7-F1
#
_entry.id   AF-M0DAJ7-F1
#
_cell.length_a   1.000
_cell.length_b   1.000
_cell.length_c   1.000
_cell.angle_alpha   90.00
_cell.angle_beta   90.00
_cell.angle_gamma   90.00
#
_symmetry.space_group_name_H-M   'P 1'
#
loop_
_entity.id
_entity.type
_entity.pdbx_description
1 polymer ?
#
loop_
_entity_poly.entity_id
_entity_poly.type
_entity_poly.pdbx_seq_one_letter_code
_entity_poly.pdbx_strand_id
1 'polypeptide(L)'
;MPDGNRFSGLGDVVEGSETEADEAEAEAKAGASDADASESEPAADAESEASGPAFEFEDTTAKSVYVRSETLSVMDDAEFEVESLLRRDHDVRDVTGREFHDALVRVAADHPEEVASVIVSARDDE
;
A
#
# COMPACT_ATOMS: atom_id res chain seq x y z
N MET A 1 -38.56 -29.40 -13.14
CA MET A 1 -37.37 -28.59 -13.47
C MET A 1 -37.60 -28.00 -14.85
N PRO A 2 -37.66 -26.67 -15.03
CA PRO A 2 -37.65 -26.05 -16.34
C PRO A 2 -36.22 -25.72 -16.76
N ASP A 3 -35.69 -26.46 -17.73
CA ASP A 3 -34.45 -26.15 -18.42
C ASP A 3 -34.77 -25.24 -19.61
N GLY A 4 -34.19 -24.03 -19.61
CA GLY A 4 -34.36 -23.08 -20.70
C GLY A 4 -33.47 -21.86 -20.51
N ASN A 5 -32.30 -21.87 -21.17
CA ASN A 5 -31.30 -20.83 -21.12
C ASN A 5 -31.87 -19.46 -21.52
N ARG A 6 -31.88 -18.51 -20.57
CA ARG A 6 -32.36 -17.12 -20.73
C ARG A 6 -31.45 -16.23 -21.60
N PHE A 7 -30.31 -16.73 -22.08
CA PHE A 7 -29.27 -15.93 -22.76
C PHE A 7 -29.14 -16.20 -24.27
N SER A 8 -30.01 -17.02 -24.86
CA SER A 8 -29.89 -17.45 -26.26
C SER A 8 -30.33 -16.41 -27.32
N GLY A 9 -30.40 -15.12 -26.98
CA GLY A 9 -31.03 -14.08 -27.81
C GLY A 9 -30.27 -12.76 -27.97
N LEU A 10 -28.98 -12.69 -27.64
CA LEU A 10 -28.18 -11.45 -27.71
C LEU A 10 -27.11 -11.44 -28.82
N GLY A 11 -27.13 -12.41 -29.74
CA GLY A 11 -26.07 -12.61 -30.74
C GLY A 11 -26.28 -12.00 -32.13
N ASP A 12 -27.35 -11.23 -32.39
CA ASP A 12 -27.82 -10.95 -33.76
C ASP A 12 -28.13 -9.46 -34.04
N VAL A 13 -27.32 -8.51 -33.54
CA VAL A 13 -27.54 -7.06 -33.82
C VAL A 13 -26.25 -6.30 -34.15
N VAL A 14 -25.22 -6.92 -34.74
CA VAL A 14 -24.16 -6.12 -35.38
C VAL A 14 -23.52 -6.81 -36.59
N GLU A 15 -24.34 -7.05 -37.60
CA GLU A 15 -23.86 -7.26 -38.97
C GLU A 15 -24.37 -6.10 -39.85
N GLY A 16 -23.45 -5.33 -40.45
CA GLY A 16 -23.75 -4.49 -41.61
C GLY A 16 -23.48 -2.99 -41.50
N SER A 17 -22.20 -2.59 -41.56
CA SER A 17 -21.80 -1.43 -42.37
C SER A 17 -20.32 -1.58 -42.74
N GLU A 18 -20.08 -2.16 -43.91
CA GLU A 18 -18.77 -2.22 -44.57
C GLU A 18 -18.36 -0.82 -45.07
N THR A 19 -17.09 -0.44 -44.87
CA THR A 19 -16.31 0.34 -45.84
C THR A 19 -14.84 0.01 -45.65
N GLU A 20 -14.20 -0.31 -46.78
CA GLU A 20 -12.86 -0.85 -47.01
C GLU A 20 -11.68 0.07 -46.66
N ALA A 21 -10.48 -0.57 -46.62
CA ALA A 21 -9.15 -0.04 -46.94
C ALA A 21 -8.49 0.91 -45.91
N ASP A 22 -7.20 0.87 -45.57
CA ASP A 22 -6.02 0.17 -46.09
C ASP A 22 -4.86 0.36 -45.07
N GLU A 23 -3.87 -0.53 -45.14
CA GLU A 23 -2.44 -0.38 -44.80
C GLU A 23 -1.92 0.08 -43.41
N ALA A 24 -1.14 -0.84 -42.83
CA ALA A 24 0.23 -0.69 -42.31
C ALA A 24 0.58 0.38 -41.25
N GLU A 25 1.08 -0.06 -40.10
CA GLU A 25 2.51 0.02 -39.75
C GLU A 25 2.73 -0.41 -38.29
N ALA A 26 3.73 -1.28 -38.08
CA ALA A 26 4.28 -1.57 -36.79
C ALA A 26 5.26 -0.46 -36.39
N GLU A 27 5.13 0.15 -35.22
CA GLU A 27 6.28 0.75 -34.53
C GLU A 27 6.14 0.69 -33.00
N ALA A 28 7.24 0.25 -32.38
CA ALA A 28 7.48 0.25 -30.96
C ALA A 28 7.85 1.64 -30.45
N LYS A 29 7.38 2.02 -29.25
CA LYS A 29 8.06 2.94 -28.31
C LYS A 29 7.64 2.56 -26.89
N ALA A 30 8.49 2.11 -25.97
CA ALA A 30 9.75 2.66 -25.46
C ALA A 30 9.60 4.09 -24.87
N GLY A 31 9.31 4.14 -23.57
CA GLY A 31 9.94 5.01 -22.57
C GLY A 31 9.69 6.52 -22.61
N ALA A 32 9.11 7.03 -21.52
CA ALA A 32 9.43 8.32 -20.88
C ALA A 32 8.85 8.25 -19.45
N SER A 33 9.62 7.91 -18.42
CA SER A 33 10.54 8.80 -17.69
C SER A 33 9.82 10.07 -17.23
N ASP A 34 9.10 9.96 -16.10
CA ASP A 34 8.62 11.10 -15.33
C ASP A 34 9.85 11.72 -14.64
N ALA A 35 10.44 12.68 -15.34
CA ALA A 35 11.62 13.41 -14.90
C ALA A 35 11.17 14.62 -14.09
N ASP A 36 11.50 14.57 -12.80
CA ASP A 36 12.11 15.64 -12.02
C ASP A 36 12.07 17.04 -12.64
N ALA A 37 11.24 17.91 -12.07
CA ALA A 37 11.32 19.36 -12.25
C ALA A 37 11.45 20.02 -10.88
N SER A 38 12.68 20.01 -10.37
CA SER A 38 13.13 20.81 -9.24
C SER A 38 13.23 22.31 -9.62
N GLU A 39 12.53 23.13 -8.84
CA GLU A 39 12.79 24.51 -8.38
C GLU A 39 13.26 25.64 -9.33
N SER A 40 12.55 26.77 -9.24
CA SER A 40 13.14 28.08 -8.87
C SER A 40 12.05 29.11 -8.55
N GLU A 41 11.90 29.47 -7.27
CA GLU A 41 11.12 30.64 -6.81
C GLU A 41 11.99 31.92 -6.77
N PRO A 42 11.44 33.13 -6.97
CA PRO A 42 12.11 34.35 -6.56
C PRO A 42 11.77 34.67 -5.09
N ALA A 43 12.83 34.87 -4.30
CA ALA A 43 12.78 35.27 -2.90
C ALA A 43 12.02 36.59 -2.70
N ALA A 44 11.07 36.58 -1.78
CA ALA A 44 10.58 37.77 -1.09
C ALA A 44 10.67 37.50 0.43
N ASP A 45 11.60 38.22 1.03
CA ASP A 45 11.89 38.32 2.45
C ASP A 45 10.62 38.73 3.22
N ALA A 46 10.10 37.81 4.05
CA ALA A 46 9.11 38.11 5.05
C ALA A 46 9.50 37.34 6.32
N GLU A 47 10.12 38.06 7.25
CA GLU A 47 10.28 37.67 8.65
C GLU A 47 8.90 37.27 9.22
N SER A 48 8.57 35.99 9.10
CA SER A 48 7.36 35.40 9.68
C SER A 48 7.76 34.75 10.99
N GLU A 49 7.71 35.54 12.05
CA GLU A 49 7.77 35.02 13.41
C GLU A 49 6.60 34.04 13.63
N ALA A 50 6.96 32.78 13.88
CA ALA A 50 6.14 31.71 14.42
C ALA A 50 4.76 31.49 13.74
N SER A 51 4.76 30.93 12.54
CA SER A 51 3.59 30.20 12.02
C SER A 51 3.94 28.74 11.82
N GLY A 52 4.16 28.02 12.93
CA GLY A 52 4.02 26.57 12.91
C GLY A 52 2.61 26.20 12.43
N PRO A 53 2.44 25.02 11.79
CA PRO A 53 1.11 24.59 11.34
C PRO A 53 0.11 24.65 12.49
N ALA A 54 -1.14 25.03 12.18
CA ALA A 54 -2.22 25.18 13.18
C ALA A 54 -2.57 23.87 13.93
N PHE A 55 -1.94 22.77 13.53
CA PHE A 55 -1.94 21.48 14.20
C PHE A 55 -0.47 21.07 14.37
N GLU A 56 -0.09 20.77 15.61
CA GLU A 56 1.17 20.09 15.90
C GLU A 56 1.14 18.72 15.22
N PHE A 57 2.11 18.44 14.36
CA PHE A 57 2.31 17.09 13.86
C PHE A 57 2.93 16.28 15.01
N GLU A 58 2.37 15.11 15.33
CA GLU A 58 3.06 14.16 16.20
C GLU A 58 4.42 13.81 15.59
N ASP A 59 5.49 14.00 16.37
CA ASP A 59 6.88 13.73 15.97
C ASP A 59 7.06 12.23 15.66
N THR A 60 6.80 11.87 14.40
CA THR A 60 7.03 10.52 13.89
C THR A 60 8.04 10.56 12.76
N THR A 61 8.98 9.62 12.79
CA THR A 61 9.95 9.45 11.71
C THR A 61 9.53 8.27 10.85
N ALA A 62 9.16 8.53 9.60
CA ALA A 62 8.86 7.47 8.65
C ALA A 62 10.11 6.63 8.37
N LYS A 63 9.99 5.30 8.47
CA LYS A 63 11.06 4.36 8.17
C LYS A 63 10.52 3.20 7.33
N SER A 64 11.06 3.02 6.13
CA SER A 64 10.76 1.86 5.28
C SER A 64 11.60 0.66 5.71
N VAL A 65 10.98 -0.51 5.83
CA VAL A 65 11.65 -1.78 6.16
C VAL A 65 11.40 -2.78 5.04
N TYR A 66 12.42 -3.58 4.69
CA TYR A 66 12.29 -4.65 3.71
C TYR A 66 11.88 -5.94 4.41
N VAL A 67 10.67 -6.41 4.10
CA VAL A 67 10.09 -7.62 4.67
C VAL A 67 9.68 -8.52 3.51
N ARG A 68 9.86 -9.84 3.65
CA ARG A 68 9.42 -10.79 2.63
C ARG A 68 7.88 -10.85 2.60
N SER A 69 7.29 -11.09 1.43
CA SER A 69 5.84 -11.08 1.27
C SER A 69 5.13 -12.10 2.16
N GLU A 70 5.73 -13.28 2.33
CA GLU A 70 5.19 -14.31 3.21
C GLU A 70 5.14 -13.88 4.68
N THR A 71 6.13 -13.11 5.14
CA THR A 71 6.16 -12.57 6.50
C THR A 71 5.15 -11.45 6.68
N LEU A 72 4.97 -10.62 5.65
CA LEU A 72 3.98 -9.53 5.68
C LEU A 72 2.56 -10.07 5.82
N SER A 73 2.21 -11.12 5.08
CA SER A 73 0.88 -11.75 5.18
C SER A 73 0.58 -12.30 6.58
N VAL A 74 1.58 -12.89 7.25
CA VAL A 74 1.41 -13.37 8.64
C VAL A 74 1.26 -12.20 9.62
N MET A 75 1.92 -11.07 9.35
CA MET A 75 1.76 -9.86 10.16
C MET A 75 0.36 -9.26 10.01
N ASP A 76 -0.22 -9.24 8.80
CA ASP A 76 -1.57 -8.74 8.55
C ASP A 76 -2.62 -9.55 9.34
N ASP A 77 -2.45 -10.89 9.39
CA ASP A 77 -3.30 -11.76 10.21
C ASP A 77 -3.14 -11.46 11.72
N ALA A 78 -1.90 -11.19 12.16
CA ALA A 78 -1.62 -10.82 13.55
C ALA A 78 -2.19 -9.45 13.92
N GLU A 79 -2.18 -8.47 13.01
CA GLU A 79 -2.82 -7.16 13.18
C GLU A 79 -4.31 -7.33 13.45
N PHE A 80 -5.01 -8.13 12.64
CA PHE A 80 -6.42 -8.43 12.85
C PHE A 80 -6.70 -9.10 14.20
N GLU A 81 -5.82 -10.01 14.64
CA GLU A 81 -5.97 -10.65 15.96
C GLU A 81 -5.81 -9.65 17.10
N VAL A 82 -4.80 -8.76 17.01
CA VAL A 82 -4.58 -7.68 17.98
C VAL A 82 -5.78 -6.74 18.03
N GLU A 83 -6.29 -6.28 16.88
CA GLU A 83 -7.50 -5.48 16.83
C GLU A 83 -8.69 -6.20 17.48
N SER A 84 -8.86 -7.49 17.21
CA SER A 84 -9.92 -8.30 17.80
C SER A 84 -9.79 -8.44 19.32
N LEU A 85 -8.59 -8.58 19.86
CA LEU A 85 -8.33 -8.59 21.30
C LEU A 85 -8.64 -7.23 21.93
N LEU A 86 -8.12 -6.16 21.35
CA LEU A 86 -8.41 -4.78 21.76
C LEU A 86 -9.91 -4.49 21.76
N ARG A 87 -10.62 -5.01 20.75
CA ARG A 87 -12.07 -4.91 20.61
C ARG A 87 -12.82 -5.57 21.75
N ARG A 88 -12.43 -6.80 22.10
CA ARG A 88 -13.13 -7.67 23.04
C ARG A 88 -12.82 -7.33 24.49
N ASP A 89 -11.56 -7.06 24.80
CA ASP A 89 -11.06 -7.00 26.17
C ASP A 89 -10.91 -5.56 26.67
N HIS A 90 -10.74 -4.61 25.76
CA HIS A 90 -10.46 -3.21 26.10
C HIS A 90 -11.48 -2.21 25.50
N ASP A 91 -12.45 -2.69 24.71
CA ASP A 91 -13.41 -1.89 23.93
C ASP A 91 -12.75 -0.79 23.07
N VAL A 92 -11.50 -1.00 22.67
CA VAL A 92 -10.80 -0.12 21.74
C VAL A 92 -11.23 -0.47 20.30
N ARG A 93 -11.32 0.55 19.45
CA ARG A 93 -11.78 0.46 18.05
C ARG A 93 -10.91 1.38 17.21
N ASP A 94 -10.96 1.16 15.89
CA ASP A 94 -10.38 2.06 14.89
C ASP A 94 -8.89 2.36 15.14
N VAL A 95 -8.14 1.30 15.48
CA VAL A 95 -6.69 1.39 15.70
C VAL A 95 -6.03 1.83 14.41
N THR A 96 -5.22 2.87 14.48
CA THR A 96 -4.48 3.31 13.30
C THR A 96 -3.28 2.40 13.07
N GLY A 97 -2.90 2.20 11.80
CA GLY A 97 -1.68 1.45 11.49
C GLY A 97 -0.44 2.04 12.17
N ARG A 98 -0.42 3.34 12.45
CA ARG A 98 0.66 3.97 13.25
C ARG A 98 0.71 3.39 14.67
N GLU A 99 -0.40 3.36 15.38
CA GLU A 99 -0.46 2.84 16.75
C GLU A 99 -0.03 1.37 16.80
N PHE A 100 -0.50 0.58 15.84
CA PHE A 100 -0.11 -0.82 15.72
C PHE A 100 1.40 -0.98 15.45
N HIS A 101 1.95 -0.30 14.43
CA HIS A 101 3.38 -0.41 14.10
C HIS A 101 4.28 0.10 15.23
N ASP A 102 3.90 1.19 15.89
CA ASP A 102 4.64 1.76 17.00
C ASP A 102 4.63 0.83 18.22
N ALA A 103 3.49 0.20 18.53
CA ALA A 103 3.42 -0.85 19.56
C ALA A 103 4.27 -2.07 19.20
N LEU A 104 4.21 -2.53 17.94
CA LEU A 104 5.01 -3.65 17.45
C LEU A 104 6.52 -3.38 17.61
N VAL A 105 6.98 -2.18 17.26
CA VAL A 105 8.39 -1.78 17.42
C VAL A 105 8.79 -1.71 18.89
N ARG A 106 7.93 -1.21 19.79
CA ARG A 106 8.21 -1.22 21.24
C ARG A 106 8.35 -2.63 21.77
N VAL A 107 7.45 -3.54 21.42
CA VAL A 107 7.53 -4.95 21.83
C VAL A 107 8.83 -5.59 21.31
N ALA A 108 9.17 -5.39 20.04
CA ALA A 108 10.42 -5.93 19.49
C ALA A 108 11.68 -5.34 20.18
N ALA A 109 11.63 -4.07 20.59
CA ALA A 109 12.73 -3.41 21.32
C ALA A 109 12.88 -3.93 22.75
N ASP A 110 11.78 -4.30 23.40
CA ASP A 110 11.77 -4.90 24.74
C ASP A 110 12.16 -6.39 24.74
N HIS A 111 12.14 -7.04 23.57
CA HIS A 111 12.45 -8.46 23.38
C HIS A 111 13.59 -8.72 22.36
N PRO A 112 14.79 -8.13 22.54
CA PRO A 112 15.86 -8.22 21.55
C PRO A 112 16.41 -9.64 21.36
N GLU A 113 16.36 -10.49 22.40
CA GLU A 113 16.80 -11.88 22.32
C GLU A 113 15.93 -12.73 21.39
N GLU A 114 14.62 -12.48 21.36
CA GLU A 114 13.69 -13.17 20.47
C GLU A 114 13.98 -12.80 19.01
N VAL A 115 14.22 -11.51 18.73
CA VAL A 115 14.64 -11.04 17.40
C VAL A 115 15.95 -11.71 16.98
N ALA A 116 16.95 -11.77 17.87
CA ALA A 116 18.22 -12.44 17.57
C ALA A 116 18.02 -13.94 17.29
N SER A 117 17.16 -14.62 18.05
CA SER A 117 16.84 -16.03 17.85
C SER A 117 16.22 -16.31 16.48
N VAL A 118 15.28 -15.45 16.04
CA VAL A 118 14.67 -15.57 14.71
C VAL A 118 15.71 -15.41 13.61
N ILE A 119 16.64 -14.45 13.75
CA ILE A 119 17.71 -14.23 12.76
C ILE A 119 18.65 -15.43 12.66
N VAL A 120 19.06 -16.01 13.80
CA VAL A 120 19.93 -17.20 13.80
C VAL A 120 19.23 -18.38 13.15
N SER A 121 17.97 -18.64 13.53
CA SER A 121 17.18 -19.74 12.98
C SER A 121 17.03 -19.61 11.46
N ALA A 122 16.72 -18.40 10.97
CA ALA A 122 16.58 -18.16 9.54
C ALA A 122 17.87 -18.37 8.73
N ARG A 123 19.05 -18.28 9.37
CA ARG A 123 20.34 -18.57 8.72
C ARG A 123 20.71 -20.04 8.76
N ASP A 124 20.28 -20.76 9.80
CA ASP A 124 20.52 -22.19 9.94
C ASP A 124 19.61 -23.01 9.01
N ASP A 125 18.45 -22.45 8.63
CA ASP A 125 17.51 -23.03 7.67
C ASP A 125 17.90 -22.80 6.18
N GLU A 126 18.97 -22.03 5.92
CA GLU A 126 19.49 -21.70 4.57
C GLU A 126 20.62 -22.63 4.12
#